data_AF-A0A535LXM7-F1
#
_entry.id   AF-A0A535LXM7-F1
#
_cell.length_a   1.000
_cell.length_b   1.000
_cell.length_c   1.000
_cell.angle_alpha   90.00
_cell.angle_beta   90.00
_cell.angle_gamma   90.00
#
_symmetry.space_group_name_H-M   'P 1'
#
loop_
_entity.id
_entity.type
_entity.pdbx_description
1 polymer ?
#
loop_
_entity_poly.entity_id
_entity_poly.type
_entity_poly.pdbx_seq_one_letter_code
_entity_poly.pdbx_strand_id
1 'polypeptide(L)'
;MNPRPYRPSVELAGALDRGDLRFATTLAAEVAEDQQGPIDLDTALRFLPLVAAQQPDQYNAWALRWLSRWIEEAPGATIDAAAEVACSLADGLVEPIALESVRRGLG
;
A
#
# COMPACT_ATOMS: atom_id res chain seq x y z
N MET A 1 4.58 19.08 29.30
CA MET A 1 4.56 18.01 28.28
C MET A 1 5.24 18.54 27.04
N ASN A 2 6.38 17.97 26.63
CA ASN A 2 7.01 18.36 25.37
C ASN A 2 6.21 17.73 24.22
N PRO A 3 5.82 18.48 23.17
CA PRO A 3 5.21 17.86 22.00
C PRO A 3 6.19 16.86 21.39
N ARG A 4 5.71 15.66 21.04
CA ARG A 4 6.52 14.70 20.28
C ARG A 4 6.93 15.37 18.96
N PRO A 5 8.18 15.20 18.50
CA PRO A 5 8.58 15.71 17.19
C PRO A 5 7.71 15.08 16.12
N TYR A 6 7.22 15.91 15.19
CA TYR A 6 6.42 15.48 14.05
C TYR A 6 7.18 14.44 13.22
N ARG A 7 6.51 13.36 12.85
CA ARG A 7 7.06 12.26 12.05
C ARG A 7 6.03 11.86 10.98
N PRO A 8 6.19 12.29 9.72
CA PRO A 8 5.24 12.02 8.65
C PRO A 8 4.88 10.53 8.50
N SER A 9 5.85 9.64 8.69
CA SER A 9 5.64 8.18 8.60
C SER A 9 4.74 7.63 9.71
N VAL A 10 4.84 8.16 10.93
CA VAL A 10 3.98 7.77 12.06
C VAL A 10 2.56 8.29 11.83
N GLU A 11 2.43 9.53 11.35
CA GLU A 11 1.14 10.13 11.03
C GLU A 11 0.46 9.40 9.86
N LEU A 12 1.23 9.00 8.84
CA LEU A 12 0.75 8.21 7.71
C LEU A 12 0.20 6.86 8.18
N ALA A 13 0.95 6.13 9.00
CA ALA A 13 0.47 4.87 9.57
C ALA A 13 -0.85 5.06 10.33
N GLY A 14 -0.95 6.12 11.15
CA GLY A 14 -2.18 6.44 11.85
C GLY A 14 -3.33 6.85 10.93
N ALA A 15 -3.08 7.56 9.83
CA ALA A 15 -4.10 7.93 8.85
C ALA A 15 -4.63 6.69 8.11
N LEU A 16 -3.75 5.76 7.76
CA LEU A 16 -4.11 4.46 7.18
C LEU A 16 -4.95 3.62 8.16
N ASP A 17 -4.59 3.58 9.44
CA ASP A 17 -5.35 2.86 10.47
C ASP A 17 -6.77 3.42 10.66
N ARG A 18 -6.93 4.74 10.52
CA ARG A 18 -8.24 5.42 10.60
C ARG A 18 -9.04 5.33 9.30
N GLY A 19 -8.44 4.86 8.22
CA GLY A 19 -9.05 4.80 6.89
C GLY A 19 -9.24 6.17 6.24
N ASP A 20 -8.45 7.18 6.60
CA ASP A 20 -8.51 8.50 5.99
C ASP A 20 -7.66 8.54 4.71
N LEU A 21 -8.26 8.10 3.59
CA LEU A 21 -7.55 7.98 2.30
C LEU A 21 -7.00 9.34 1.82
N ARG A 22 -7.76 10.41 1.99
CA ARG A 22 -7.36 11.75 1.53
C ARG A 22 -6.13 12.22 2.30
N PHE A 23 -6.17 12.13 3.63
CA PHE A 23 -5.06 12.58 4.44
C PHE A 23 -3.84 11.67 4.32
N ALA A 24 -4.05 10.34 4.25
CA ALA A 24 -2.98 9.38 3.98
C ALA A 24 -2.27 9.67 2.65
N THR A 25 -3.00 10.07 1.60
CA THR A 25 -2.39 10.44 0.31
C THR A 25 -1.49 11.67 0.43
N THR A 26 -1.92 12.68 1.20
CA THR A 26 -1.09 13.87 1.48
C THR A 26 0.17 13.49 2.26
N LEU A 27 0.03 12.70 3.33
CA LEU A 27 1.16 12.27 4.15
C LEU A 27 2.13 11.35 3.39
N ALA A 28 1.65 10.54 2.44
CA ALA A 28 2.53 9.73 1.60
C ALA A 28 3.46 10.59 0.73
N ALA A 29 3.01 11.75 0.25
CA ALA A 29 3.87 12.69 -0.46
C ALA A 29 4.94 13.28 0.46
N GLU A 30 4.56 13.69 1.68
CA GLU A 30 5.51 14.19 2.68
C GLU A 30 6.55 13.15 3.09
N VAL A 31 6.13 11.90 3.31
CA VAL A 31 7.04 10.79 3.60
C VAL A 31 8.01 10.57 2.45
N ALA A 32 7.52 10.60 1.20
CA ALA A 32 8.37 10.41 0.03
C ALA A 32 9.43 11.52 -0.11
N GLU A 33 9.09 12.76 0.23
CA GLU A 33 10.03 13.88 0.29
C GLU A 33 11.05 13.71 1.43
N ASP A 34 10.60 13.38 2.64
CA ASP A 34 11.44 13.19 3.84
C ASP A 34 12.48 12.08 3.63
N GLN A 35 12.09 10.97 3.00
CA GLN A 35 12.99 9.84 2.71
C GLN A 35 13.69 9.92 1.35
N GLN A 36 13.45 10.97 0.57
CA GLN A 36 14.00 11.18 -0.78
C GLN A 36 13.76 10.02 -1.75
N GLY A 37 12.55 9.43 -1.71
CA GLY A 37 12.20 8.27 -2.52
C GLY A 37 10.75 7.82 -2.32
N PRO A 38 10.25 6.88 -3.13
CA PRO A 38 8.88 6.39 -3.00
C PRO A 38 8.66 5.70 -1.65
N ILE A 39 7.43 5.79 -1.10
CA ILE A 39 7.03 5.00 0.08
C ILE A 39 7.24 3.51 -0.16
N ASP A 40 7.54 2.77 0.91
CA ASP A 40 7.79 1.33 0.84
C ASP A 40 6.56 0.56 0.34
N LEU A 41 6.81 -0.65 -0.17
CA LEU A 41 5.79 -1.47 -0.82
C LEU A 41 4.70 -1.97 0.11
N ASP A 42 5.01 -2.22 1.39
CA ASP A 42 4.01 -2.59 2.38
C ASP A 42 3.09 -1.40 2.68
N THR A 43 3.65 -0.22 2.93
CA THR A 43 2.87 0.99 3.14
C THR A 43 2.00 1.32 1.93
N ALA A 44 2.53 1.19 0.71
CA ALA A 44 1.75 1.39 -0.51
C ALA A 44 0.58 0.39 -0.64
N LEU A 45 0.80 -0.88 -0.26
CA LEU A 45 -0.24 -1.92 -0.30
C LEU A 45 -1.43 -1.58 0.62
N ARG A 46 -1.17 -0.96 1.78
CA ARG A 46 -2.19 -0.56 2.75
C ARG A 46 -3.19 0.48 2.22
N PHE A 47 -2.89 1.17 1.13
CA PHE A 47 -3.84 2.06 0.46
C PHE A 47 -4.92 1.31 -0.31
N LEU A 48 -4.62 0.12 -0.85
CA LEU A 48 -5.50 -0.58 -1.78
C LEU A 48 -6.89 -0.89 -1.18
N PRO A 49 -7.02 -1.38 0.07
CA PRO A 49 -8.34 -1.58 0.68
C PRO A 49 -9.13 -0.28 0.86
N LEU A 50 -8.45 0.84 1.15
CA LEU A 50 -9.10 2.15 1.28
C LEU A 50 -9.59 2.68 -0.07
N VAL A 51 -8.79 2.51 -1.12
CA VAL A 51 -9.20 2.85 -2.49
C VAL A 51 -10.36 1.98 -2.94
N ALA A 52 -10.34 0.67 -2.67
CA ALA A 52 -11.45 -0.23 -3.00
C ALA A 52 -12.76 0.23 -2.34
N ALA A 53 -12.70 0.64 -1.07
CA ALA A 53 -13.88 1.07 -0.33
C ALA A 53 -14.39 2.48 -0.70
N GLN A 54 -13.49 3.44 -0.94
CA GLN A 54 -13.85 4.86 -1.08
C GLN A 54 -13.86 5.35 -2.53
N GLN A 55 -13.07 4.72 -3.40
CA GLN A 55 -12.84 5.11 -4.79
C GLN A 55 -12.74 3.86 -5.70
N PRO A 56 -13.77 3.00 -5.74
CA PRO A 56 -13.70 1.70 -6.41
C PRO A 56 -13.32 1.79 -7.89
N ASP A 57 -13.75 2.84 -8.59
CA ASP A 57 -13.41 3.09 -10.00
C ASP A 57 -11.89 3.27 -10.23
N GLN A 58 -11.14 3.64 -9.19
CA GLN A 58 -9.69 3.84 -9.25
C GLN A 58 -8.89 2.62 -8.76
N TYR A 59 -9.55 1.63 -8.15
CA TYR A 59 -8.89 0.48 -7.53
C TYR A 59 -7.95 -0.24 -8.51
N ASN A 60 -8.46 -0.61 -9.69
CA ASN A 60 -7.68 -1.35 -10.68
C ASN A 60 -6.40 -0.61 -11.10
N ALA A 61 -6.46 0.71 -11.30
CA ALA A 61 -5.29 1.49 -11.65
C ALA A 61 -4.24 1.49 -10.53
N TRP A 62 -4.67 1.59 -9.26
CA TRP A 62 -3.77 1.55 -8.12
C TRP A 62 -3.17 0.17 -7.90
N ALA A 63 -3.99 -0.89 -7.98
CA ALA A 63 -3.57 -2.27 -7.83
C ALA A 63 -2.56 -2.67 -8.91
N LEU A 64 -2.81 -2.31 -10.18
CA LEU A 64 -1.87 -2.58 -11.27
C LEU A 64 -0.55 -1.83 -11.11
N ARG A 65 -0.60 -0.55 -10.71
CA ARG A 65 0.62 0.23 -10.45
C ARG A 65 1.45 -0.39 -9.32
N TRP A 66 0.79 -0.83 -8.25
CA TRP A 66 1.44 -1.50 -7.15
C TRP A 66 2.03 -2.86 -7.57
N LEU A 67 1.28 -3.67 -8.33
CA LEU A 67 1.75 -4.97 -8.82
C LEU A 67 2.95 -4.84 -9.76
N SER A 68 2.92 -3.90 -10.71
CA SER A 68 4.09 -3.63 -11.57
C SER A 68 5.32 -3.28 -10.74
N ARG A 69 5.16 -2.42 -9.72
CA ARG A 69 6.26 -2.06 -8.83
C ARG A 69 6.77 -3.25 -8.02
N TRP A 70 5.88 -4.10 -7.50
CA TRP A 70 6.28 -5.32 -6.80
C TRP A 70 7.10 -6.25 -7.71
N ILE A 71 6.68 -6.46 -8.97
CA ILE A 71 7.43 -7.29 -9.92
C ILE A 71 8.85 -6.75 -10.15
N GLU A 72 9.01 -5.42 -10.17
CA GLU A 72 10.31 -4.77 -10.36
C GLU A 72 11.20 -4.82 -9.11
N GLU A 73 10.61 -4.71 -7.92
CA GLU A 73 11.33 -4.58 -6.64
C GLU A 73 11.56 -5.92 -5.91
N ALA A 74 10.74 -6.94 -6.16
CA ALA A 74 10.79 -8.20 -5.41
C ALA A 74 11.90 -9.14 -5.91
N PRO A 75 12.87 -9.52 -5.05
CA PRO A 75 13.90 -10.48 -5.41
C PRO A 75 13.29 -11.84 -5.76
N GLY A 76 13.50 -12.31 -6.98
CA GLY A 76 13.00 -13.62 -7.40
C GLY A 76 11.51 -13.65 -7.79
N ALA A 77 10.91 -12.50 -8.11
CA ALA A 77 9.58 -12.45 -8.70
C ALA A 77 9.47 -13.39 -9.91
N THR A 78 8.51 -14.30 -9.86
CA THR A 78 8.18 -15.22 -10.96
C THR A 78 6.80 -14.89 -11.53
N ILE A 79 6.53 -15.39 -12.74
CA ILE A 79 5.20 -15.26 -13.35
C ILE A 79 4.13 -15.94 -12.47
N ASP A 80 4.43 -17.08 -11.87
CA ASP A 80 3.49 -17.79 -11.00
C ASP A 80 3.17 -16.97 -9.75
N ALA A 81 4.19 -16.41 -9.08
CA ALA A 81 3.98 -15.55 -7.91
C ALA A 81 3.20 -14.27 -8.28
N ALA A 82 3.50 -13.67 -9.44
CA ALA A 82 2.76 -12.51 -9.93
C ALA A 82 1.29 -12.84 -10.22
N ALA A 83 1.00 -14.02 -10.76
CA ALA A 83 -0.37 -14.48 -10.98
C ALA A 83 -1.12 -14.67 -9.65
N GLU A 84 -0.49 -15.29 -8.64
CA GLU A 84 -1.09 -15.48 -7.31
C GLU A 84 -1.42 -14.15 -6.62
N VAL A 85 -0.49 -13.20 -6.68
CA VAL A 85 -0.68 -11.85 -6.14
C VAL A 85 -1.79 -11.12 -6.90
N ALA A 86 -1.81 -11.21 -8.24
CA ALA A 86 -2.86 -10.61 -9.06
C ALA A 86 -4.24 -11.19 -8.77
N CYS A 87 -4.36 -12.50 -8.57
CA CYS A 87 -5.61 -13.14 -8.13
C CYS A 87 -6.06 -12.59 -6.77
N SER A 88 -5.14 -12.51 -5.79
CA SER A 88 -5.44 -11.96 -4.46
C SER A 88 -5.91 -10.50 -4.50
N LEU A 89 -5.33 -9.70 -5.40
CA LEU A 89 -5.76 -8.32 -5.67
C LEU A 89 -7.12 -8.27 -6.36
N ALA A 90 -7.40 -9.17 -7.30
CA ALA A 90 -8.69 -9.24 -8.00
C ALA A 90 -9.84 -9.60 -7.05
N ASP A 91 -9.58 -10.42 -6.03
CA ASP A 91 -10.52 -10.74 -4.96
C ASP A 91 -10.76 -9.58 -3.97
N GLY A 92 -10.16 -8.40 -4.24
CA GLY A 92 -10.56 -7.12 -3.69
C GLY A 92 -9.97 -6.76 -2.32
N LEU A 93 -9.04 -7.56 -1.79
CA LEU A 93 -8.42 -7.35 -0.47
C LEU A 93 -9.42 -7.05 0.66
N VAL A 94 -10.67 -7.54 0.54
CA VAL A 94 -11.80 -7.14 1.40
C VAL A 94 -11.64 -7.68 2.82
N GLU A 95 -10.86 -8.75 2.97
CA GLU A 95 -10.59 -9.39 4.26
C GLU A 95 -9.11 -9.25 4.68
N PRO A 96 -8.82 -9.13 5.99
CA PRO A 96 -7.45 -9.05 6.52
C PRO A 96 -6.54 -10.18 6.03
N ILE A 97 -7.13 -11.35 5.77
CA ILE A 97 -6.43 -12.54 5.26
C ILE A 97 -5.91 -12.32 3.84
N ALA A 98 -6.66 -11.63 2.98
CA ALA A 98 -6.24 -11.37 1.60
C ALA A 98 -5.03 -10.41 1.55
N LEU A 99 -5.02 -9.40 2.43
CA LEU A 99 -3.87 -8.51 2.60
C LEU A 99 -2.64 -9.25 3.11
N GLU A 100 -2.82 -10.16 4.06
CA GLU A 100 -1.76 -11.00 4.61
C GLU A 100 -1.20 -11.98 3.58
N SER A 101 -2.05 -12.58 2.73
CA SER A 101 -1.60 -13.43 1.62
C SER A 101 -0.70 -12.67 0.64
N VAL A 102 -1.07 -11.43 0.28
CA VAL A 102 -0.22 -10.58 -0.56
C VAL A 102 1.09 -10.23 0.14
N ARG A 103 1.06 -9.91 1.45
CA ARG A 103 2.27 -9.65 2.24
C ARG A 103 3.24 -10.82 2.27
N ARG A 104 2.75 -12.04 2.43
CA ARG A 104 3.60 -13.25 2.39
C ARG A 104 4.26 -13.47 1.03
N GLY A 105 3.63 -13.03 -0.06
CA GLY A 105 4.22 -13.05 -1.38
C GLY A 105 5.38 -12.06 -1.57
N LEU A 106 5.56 -11.10 -0.65
CA LEU A 106 6.64 -10.10 -0.71
C LEU A 106 8.01 -10.63 -0.27
N GLY A 107 8.07 -11.74 0.48
CA GLY A 107 9.29 -12.34 1.02
C GLY A 107 9.15 -12.90 2.43
#